data_AF-Q6WZB0-F1
#
_entry.id   AF-Q6WZB0-F1
#
_cell.length_a   1.000
_cell.length_b   1.000
_cell.length_c   1.000
_cell.angle_alpha   90.00
_cell.angle_beta   90.00
_cell.angle_gamma   90.00
#
_symmetry.space_group_name_H-M   'P 1'
#
loop_
_entity.id
_entity.type
_entity.pdbx_description
1 polymer ?
#
loop_
_entity_poly.entity_id
_entity_poly.type
_entity_poly.pdbx_seq_one_letter_code
_entity_poly.pdbx_strand_id
1 'polypeptide(L)'
;MTESPTTHHGAAPPDSVATPVRPWSEFRLTPAEAAAAAALAARCAQRYDETDGPEFLLDAPVIAHELPRRLRTFMARARLDAWPHALVVRGNPVDDAALGSTPVHWRTARTPGSRPLSFLLMLYAGLLGDVFGWATQQDGRVVTDVLPIKGGEHTLVSSSSRQELGWHTEDAFSPYRADYVGLLSLRNPDGVATTLAGVPLDDLDERTLDVLFQERFLIRPDDSHLQVNNSTAQQGRVEFEGIAQAADRPEPVAILTGHRAAPHLRVDGDFSAPAEGDEEAAAALGTLRKLIDASLYELVLDQGDVAFIDNRRAVHGRRAFQPRYDGRDRWLKRINITRDLHRSRKAWAGDSRVLGQR
;
A
#
# COMPACT_ATOMS: atom_id res chain seq x y z
N MET A 1 25.14 46.89 -48.44
CA MET A 1 25.70 45.61 -47.97
C MET A 1 24.68 45.00 -47.03
N THR A 2 24.29 43.78 -47.34
CA THR A 2 23.15 43.02 -46.84
C THR A 2 23.49 42.30 -45.54
N GLU A 3 22.72 42.50 -44.47
CA GLU A 3 22.69 41.57 -43.34
C GLU A 3 21.23 41.34 -42.89
N SER A 4 20.86 40.05 -42.91
CA SER A 4 19.54 39.50 -42.65
C SER A 4 19.26 39.37 -41.15
N PRO A 5 17.98 39.48 -40.70
CA PRO A 5 17.64 39.23 -39.32
C PRO A 5 17.40 37.73 -39.06
N THR A 6 18.07 37.20 -38.04
CA THR A 6 17.85 35.88 -37.47
C THR A 6 16.55 35.85 -36.66
N THR A 7 15.63 34.98 -37.05
CA THR A 7 14.42 34.66 -36.30
C THR A 7 14.72 33.65 -35.19
N HIS A 8 14.64 34.10 -33.93
CA HIS A 8 14.61 33.22 -32.77
C HIS A 8 13.21 32.58 -32.66
N HIS A 9 13.13 31.26 -32.87
CA HIS A 9 11.98 30.48 -32.45
C HIS A 9 11.95 30.41 -30.92
N GLY A 10 11.01 31.13 -30.32
CA GLY A 10 10.66 30.96 -28.91
C GLY A 10 10.07 29.58 -28.68
N ALA A 11 10.69 28.81 -27.79
CA ALA A 11 10.11 27.60 -27.25
C ALA A 11 8.89 27.97 -26.40
N ALA A 12 7.72 27.42 -26.74
CA ALA A 12 6.53 27.52 -25.93
C ALA A 12 6.75 26.78 -24.59
N PRO A 13 6.25 27.30 -23.46
CA PRO A 13 6.30 26.58 -22.19
C PRO A 13 5.40 25.34 -22.29
N PRO A 14 5.72 24.25 -21.56
CA PRO A 14 4.88 23.06 -21.57
C PRO A 14 3.49 23.42 -21.05
N ASP A 15 2.46 22.96 -21.77
CA ASP A 15 1.05 23.12 -21.45
C ASP A 15 0.79 22.88 -19.96
N SER A 16 0.10 23.83 -19.33
CA SER A 16 -0.40 23.70 -17.96
C SER A 16 -1.31 22.47 -17.88
N VAL A 17 -0.77 21.36 -17.37
CA VAL A 17 -1.55 20.19 -17.01
C VAL A 17 -2.51 20.64 -15.91
N ALA A 18 -3.81 20.74 -16.24
CA ALA A 18 -4.83 21.10 -15.27
C ALA A 18 -4.70 20.18 -14.05
N THR A 19 -4.54 20.78 -12.86
CA THR A 19 -4.42 20.05 -11.61
C THR A 19 -5.65 19.15 -11.47
N PRO A 20 -5.48 17.82 -11.38
CA PRO A 20 -6.62 16.93 -11.28
C PRO A 20 -7.39 17.22 -9.99
N VAL A 21 -8.72 17.24 -10.07
CA VAL A 21 -9.63 17.57 -8.96
C VAL A 21 -9.49 16.59 -7.78
N ARG A 22 -8.90 15.41 -8.01
CA ARG A 22 -8.62 14.41 -6.99
C ARG A 22 -7.14 14.01 -7.04
N PRO A 23 -6.47 13.80 -5.90
CA PRO A 23 -5.08 13.36 -5.84
C PRO A 23 -4.89 11.86 -6.17
N TRP A 24 -5.89 11.20 -6.76
CA TRP A 24 -5.80 9.82 -7.25
C TRP A 24 -6.42 9.70 -8.65
N SER A 25 -5.97 8.71 -9.40
CA SER A 25 -6.58 8.32 -10.67
C SER A 25 -7.72 7.34 -10.43
N GLU A 26 -8.90 7.61 -10.98
CA GLU A 26 -10.11 6.81 -10.74
C GLU A 26 -10.64 6.16 -12.02
N PHE A 27 -11.08 4.91 -11.90
CA PHE A 27 -11.72 4.14 -12.94
C PHE A 27 -12.97 3.46 -12.38
N ARG A 28 -14.11 3.66 -13.02
CA ARG A 28 -15.35 2.92 -12.71
C ARG A 28 -15.60 1.86 -13.76
N LEU A 29 -15.73 0.61 -13.33
CA LEU A 29 -16.12 -0.49 -14.21
C LEU A 29 -17.55 -0.28 -14.71
N THR A 30 -17.80 -0.58 -15.98
CA THR A 30 -19.18 -0.82 -16.44
C THR A 30 -19.68 -2.15 -15.85
N PRO A 31 -21.01 -2.37 -15.75
CA PRO A 31 -21.55 -3.64 -15.27
C PRO A 31 -21.01 -4.87 -16.03
N ALA A 32 -20.80 -4.74 -17.34
CA ALA A 32 -20.24 -5.82 -18.17
C ALA A 32 -18.75 -6.08 -17.87
N GLU A 33 -17.95 -5.04 -17.68
CA GLU A 33 -16.53 -5.17 -17.31
C GLU A 33 -16.38 -5.80 -15.92
N ALA A 34 -17.21 -5.38 -14.98
CA ALA A 34 -17.22 -5.91 -13.62
C ALA A 34 -17.61 -7.39 -13.60
N ALA A 35 -18.66 -7.79 -14.34
CA ALA A 35 -19.05 -9.19 -14.47
C ALA A 35 -17.96 -10.05 -15.14
N ALA A 36 -17.29 -9.53 -16.18
CA ALA A 36 -16.20 -10.23 -16.86
C ALA A 36 -14.99 -10.46 -15.94
N ALA A 37 -14.61 -9.44 -15.16
CA ALA A 37 -13.51 -9.56 -14.19
C ALA A 37 -13.85 -10.54 -13.05
N ALA A 38 -15.07 -10.46 -12.50
CA ALA A 38 -15.56 -11.40 -11.49
C ALA A 38 -15.58 -12.84 -12.00
N ALA A 39 -16.05 -13.07 -13.24
CA ALA A 39 -16.05 -14.39 -13.86
C ALA A 39 -14.63 -14.94 -14.07
N LEU A 40 -13.66 -14.10 -14.42
CA LEU A 40 -12.25 -14.51 -14.53
C LEU A 40 -11.68 -14.95 -13.18
N ALA A 41 -11.90 -14.16 -12.13
CA ALA A 41 -11.44 -14.48 -10.78
C ALA A 41 -12.09 -15.77 -10.24
N ALA A 42 -13.38 -15.97 -10.49
CA ALA A 42 -14.08 -17.21 -10.12
C ALA A 42 -13.51 -18.45 -10.85
N ARG A 43 -13.17 -18.35 -12.14
CA ARG A 43 -12.49 -19.43 -12.87
C ARG A 43 -11.11 -19.74 -12.29
N CYS A 44 -10.37 -18.74 -11.84
CA CYS A 44 -9.08 -18.97 -11.18
C CYS A 44 -9.29 -19.70 -9.84
N ALA A 45 -10.24 -19.24 -9.04
CA ALA A 45 -10.57 -19.86 -7.75
C ALA A 45 -11.03 -21.34 -7.86
N GLN A 46 -11.55 -21.75 -9.03
CA GLN A 46 -11.91 -23.13 -9.37
C GLN A 46 -10.72 -23.98 -9.85
N ARG A 47 -9.70 -23.37 -10.45
CA ARG A 47 -8.58 -24.06 -11.11
C ARG A 47 -7.33 -24.20 -10.23
N TYR A 48 -7.11 -23.24 -9.34
CA TYR A 48 -5.94 -23.19 -8.46
C TYR A 48 -6.40 -23.43 -7.02
N ASP A 49 -5.56 -24.05 -6.19
CA ASP A 49 -5.90 -24.39 -4.80
C ASP A 49 -5.90 -23.17 -3.87
N GLU A 50 -4.99 -22.20 -4.08
CA GLU A 50 -4.93 -20.96 -3.31
C GLU A 50 -4.28 -19.83 -4.10
N THR A 51 -4.44 -18.59 -3.63
CA THR A 51 -3.82 -17.41 -4.25
C THR A 51 -2.30 -17.39 -4.07
N ASP A 52 -1.82 -17.93 -2.97
CA ASP A 52 -0.42 -17.82 -2.56
C ASP A 52 0.41 -19.05 -2.96
N GLY A 53 -0.19 -19.96 -3.72
CA GLY A 53 0.48 -21.13 -4.26
C GLY A 53 1.41 -20.73 -5.42
N PRO A 54 2.55 -21.42 -5.58
CA PRO A 54 3.56 -21.05 -6.59
C PRO A 54 2.99 -21.00 -8.01
N GLU A 55 2.05 -21.88 -8.35
CA GLU A 55 1.41 -21.92 -9.66
C GLU A 55 0.63 -20.64 -9.95
N PHE A 56 -0.26 -20.21 -9.03
CA PHE A 56 -1.06 -19.02 -9.27
C PHE A 56 -0.24 -17.74 -9.18
N LEU A 57 0.77 -17.69 -8.31
CA LEU A 57 1.69 -16.55 -8.21
C LEU A 57 2.45 -16.29 -9.52
N LEU A 58 2.80 -17.36 -10.26
CA LEU A 58 3.45 -17.26 -11.58
C LEU A 58 2.45 -16.96 -12.71
N ASP A 59 1.27 -17.57 -12.67
CA ASP A 59 0.31 -17.47 -13.76
C ASP A 59 -0.53 -16.17 -13.70
N ALA A 60 -0.78 -15.61 -12.52
CA ALA A 60 -1.67 -14.47 -12.32
C ALA A 60 -1.32 -13.24 -13.19
N PRO A 61 -0.06 -12.81 -13.35
CA PRO A 61 0.29 -11.70 -14.24
C PRO A 61 -0.11 -11.96 -15.70
N VAL A 62 0.00 -13.20 -16.18
CA VAL A 62 -0.38 -13.58 -17.54
C VAL A 62 -1.91 -13.71 -17.67
N ILE A 63 -2.57 -14.34 -16.70
CA ILE A 63 -4.04 -14.44 -16.67
C ILE A 63 -4.68 -13.04 -16.62
N ALA A 64 -4.05 -12.08 -15.93
CA ALA A 64 -4.52 -10.70 -15.85
C ALA A 64 -4.66 -10.02 -17.23
N HIS A 65 -4.03 -10.53 -18.28
CA HIS A 65 -4.22 -10.03 -19.65
C HIS A 65 -5.64 -10.27 -20.19
N GLU A 66 -6.39 -11.20 -19.61
CA GLU A 66 -7.79 -11.51 -19.95
C GLU A 66 -8.81 -10.57 -19.26
N LEU A 67 -8.34 -9.65 -18.43
CA LEU A 67 -9.18 -8.60 -17.86
C LEU A 67 -9.71 -7.64 -18.94
N PRO A 68 -10.81 -6.90 -18.66
CA PRO A 68 -11.36 -5.94 -19.59
C PRO A 68 -10.30 -4.96 -20.13
N ARG A 69 -10.26 -4.80 -21.45
CA ARG A 69 -9.21 -4.01 -22.12
C ARG A 69 -9.11 -2.58 -21.60
N ARG A 70 -10.26 -1.93 -21.34
CA ARG A 70 -10.29 -0.55 -20.83
C ARG A 70 -9.66 -0.44 -19.45
N LEU A 71 -9.89 -1.42 -18.56
CA LEU A 71 -9.24 -1.50 -17.26
C LEU A 71 -7.72 -1.69 -17.43
N ARG A 72 -7.28 -2.62 -18.29
CA ARG A 72 -5.85 -2.83 -18.55
C ARG A 72 -5.18 -1.58 -19.11
N THR A 73 -5.85 -0.86 -20.01
CA THR A 73 -5.37 0.43 -20.52
C THR A 73 -5.26 1.47 -19.42
N PHE A 74 -6.26 1.57 -18.53
CA PHE A 74 -6.21 2.46 -17.37
C PHE A 74 -5.03 2.13 -16.46
N MET A 75 -4.88 0.88 -16.03
CA MET A 75 -3.79 0.45 -15.14
C MET A 75 -2.41 0.74 -15.74
N ALA A 76 -2.24 0.48 -17.04
CA ALA A 76 -0.98 0.73 -17.74
C ALA A 76 -0.64 2.23 -17.82
N ARG A 77 -1.63 3.10 -18.09
CA ARG A 77 -1.44 4.56 -18.21
C ARG A 77 -1.29 5.22 -16.85
N ALA A 78 -2.20 4.96 -15.93
CA ALA A 78 -2.23 5.60 -14.62
C ALA A 78 -0.98 5.28 -13.78
N ARG A 79 -0.37 4.10 -13.96
CA ARG A 79 0.93 3.75 -13.35
C ARG A 79 2.09 4.60 -13.88
N LEU A 80 1.97 5.15 -15.08
CA LEU A 80 2.98 6.00 -15.72
C LEU A 80 2.73 7.50 -15.46
N ASP A 81 1.57 7.86 -14.92
CA ASP A 81 1.31 9.24 -14.52
C ASP A 81 2.20 9.66 -13.34
N ALA A 82 2.68 10.90 -13.35
CA ALA A 82 3.65 11.42 -12.38
C ALA A 82 3.04 11.88 -11.06
N TRP A 83 1.73 12.14 -11.02
CA TRP A 83 1.04 12.84 -9.94
C TRP A 83 0.15 11.98 -9.00
N PRO A 84 -0.45 10.84 -9.41
CA PRO A 84 -1.41 10.17 -8.53
C PRO A 84 -0.76 9.56 -7.28
N HIS A 85 -1.42 9.72 -6.14
CA HIS A 85 -1.11 9.02 -4.89
C HIS A 85 -1.69 7.59 -4.88
N ALA A 86 -2.72 7.32 -5.68
CA ALA A 86 -3.33 6.01 -5.79
C ALA A 86 -4.01 5.81 -7.16
N LEU A 87 -4.23 4.54 -7.52
CA LEU A 87 -5.13 4.11 -8.59
C LEU A 87 -6.36 3.46 -7.95
N VAL A 88 -7.56 3.96 -8.24
CA VAL A 88 -8.80 3.46 -7.64
C VAL A 88 -9.72 2.87 -8.71
N VAL A 89 -10.10 1.61 -8.55
CA VAL A 89 -11.02 0.86 -9.42
C VAL A 89 -12.33 0.61 -8.67
N ARG A 90 -13.41 1.22 -9.13
CA ARG A 90 -14.75 1.18 -8.50
C ARG A 90 -15.67 0.19 -9.21
N GLY A 91 -16.58 -0.41 -8.45
CA GLY A 91 -17.75 -1.12 -8.99
C GLY A 91 -17.58 -2.63 -9.22
N ASN A 92 -16.69 -3.29 -8.47
CA ASN A 92 -16.69 -4.76 -8.43
C ASN A 92 -17.89 -5.24 -7.60
N PRO A 93 -18.71 -6.18 -8.09
CA PRO A 93 -19.83 -6.69 -7.32
C PRO A 93 -19.32 -7.55 -6.16
N VAL A 94 -19.86 -7.32 -4.96
CA VAL A 94 -19.67 -8.17 -3.79
C VAL A 94 -21.04 -8.47 -3.19
N ASP A 95 -21.39 -9.75 -3.13
CA ASP A 95 -22.63 -10.21 -2.50
C ASP A 95 -22.36 -10.55 -1.03
N ASP A 96 -22.88 -9.75 -0.10
CA ASP A 96 -22.69 -9.96 1.35
C ASP A 96 -23.22 -11.31 1.86
N ALA A 97 -24.27 -11.85 1.24
CA ALA A 97 -24.82 -13.15 1.62
C ALA A 97 -23.85 -14.27 1.22
N ALA A 98 -23.29 -14.21 0.01
CA ALA A 98 -22.28 -15.15 -0.46
C ALA A 98 -20.93 -14.99 0.25
N LEU A 99 -20.56 -13.75 0.59
CA LEU A 99 -19.32 -13.42 1.29
C LEU A 99 -19.29 -14.00 2.72
N GLY A 100 -20.45 -14.05 3.39
CA GLY A 100 -20.57 -14.52 4.77
C GLY A 100 -20.08 -13.49 5.79
N SER A 101 -20.03 -13.87 7.07
CA SER A 101 -19.65 -12.93 8.14
C SER A 101 -18.17 -12.51 8.06
N THR A 102 -17.85 -11.28 8.47
CA THR A 102 -16.47 -10.82 8.71
C THR A 102 -15.82 -11.76 9.73
N PRO A 103 -14.67 -12.38 9.40
CA PRO A 103 -13.93 -13.24 10.33
C PRO A 103 -13.54 -12.49 11.59
N VAL A 104 -13.50 -13.19 12.73
CA VAL A 104 -13.08 -12.59 14.02
C VAL A 104 -11.56 -12.39 14.12
N HIS A 105 -10.79 -13.00 13.20
CA HIS A 105 -9.33 -12.96 13.18
C HIS A 105 -8.81 -13.27 11.77
N TRP A 106 -7.69 -12.66 11.37
CA TRP A 106 -7.08 -12.90 10.04
C TRP A 106 -6.73 -14.38 9.80
N ARG A 107 -6.32 -15.12 10.85
CA ARG A 107 -6.05 -16.58 10.80
C ARG A 107 -7.15 -17.38 10.10
N THR A 108 -8.41 -17.06 10.35
CA THR A 108 -9.59 -17.76 9.81
C THR A 108 -10.24 -17.01 8.63
N ALA A 109 -9.56 -16.02 8.05
CA ALA A 109 -10.16 -15.09 7.08
C ALA A 109 -10.06 -15.52 5.60
N ARG A 110 -9.46 -16.67 5.31
CA ARG A 110 -9.54 -17.31 3.99
C ARG A 110 -10.86 -18.08 3.83
N THR A 111 -11.98 -17.36 3.91
CA THR A 111 -13.32 -17.97 3.81
C THR A 111 -13.66 -18.30 2.35
N PRO A 112 -14.51 -19.32 2.09
CA PRO A 112 -14.99 -19.61 0.74
C PRO A 112 -15.63 -18.41 0.04
N GLY A 113 -16.41 -17.58 0.76
CA GLY A 113 -17.08 -16.40 0.21
C GLY A 113 -16.11 -15.30 -0.24
N SER A 114 -14.99 -15.13 0.47
CA SER A 114 -13.95 -14.14 0.12
C SER A 114 -12.93 -14.62 -0.92
N ARG A 115 -12.95 -15.92 -1.23
CA ARG A 115 -11.94 -16.54 -2.08
C ARG A 115 -11.88 -15.92 -3.48
N PRO A 116 -12.98 -15.79 -4.26
CA PRO A 116 -12.90 -15.21 -5.60
C PRO A 116 -12.38 -13.77 -5.60
N LEU A 117 -12.72 -12.99 -4.57
CA LEU A 117 -12.28 -11.61 -4.42
C LEU A 117 -10.77 -11.51 -4.10
N SER A 118 -10.22 -12.50 -3.41
CA SER A 118 -8.76 -12.60 -3.19
C SER A 118 -8.02 -12.86 -4.51
N PHE A 119 -8.56 -13.75 -5.36
CA PHE A 119 -8.05 -13.97 -6.72
C PHE A 119 -8.17 -12.71 -7.58
N LEU A 120 -9.29 -11.98 -7.48
CA LEU A 120 -9.50 -10.73 -8.20
C LEU A 120 -8.45 -9.66 -7.86
N LEU A 121 -8.17 -9.47 -6.57
CA LEU A 121 -7.14 -8.53 -6.10
C LEU A 121 -5.77 -8.88 -6.68
N MET A 122 -5.39 -10.17 -6.67
CA MET A 122 -4.10 -10.62 -7.22
C MET A 122 -4.01 -10.44 -8.74
N LEU A 123 -5.10 -10.68 -9.49
CA LEU A 123 -5.14 -10.40 -10.93
C LEU A 123 -4.94 -8.91 -11.23
N TYR A 124 -5.58 -8.02 -10.47
CA TYR A 124 -5.37 -6.58 -10.62
C TYR A 124 -3.96 -6.16 -10.24
N ALA A 125 -3.40 -6.73 -9.16
CA ALA A 125 -2.02 -6.51 -8.73
C ALA A 125 -0.99 -6.96 -9.79
N GLY A 126 -1.26 -8.07 -10.49
CA GLY A 126 -0.41 -8.57 -11.58
C GLY A 126 -0.25 -7.60 -12.77
N LEU A 127 -1.13 -6.60 -12.91
CA LEU A 127 -0.97 -5.52 -13.88
C LEU A 127 0.03 -4.43 -13.44
N LEU A 128 0.39 -4.41 -12.14
CA LEU A 128 1.23 -3.38 -11.53
C LEU A 128 2.63 -3.88 -11.14
N GLY A 129 2.82 -5.18 -10.86
CA GLY A 129 4.13 -5.72 -10.51
C GLY A 129 4.08 -7.14 -9.93
N ASP A 130 5.15 -7.50 -9.23
CA ASP A 130 5.30 -8.76 -8.51
C ASP A 130 4.69 -8.65 -7.11
N VAL A 131 3.86 -9.62 -6.73
CA VAL A 131 3.27 -9.68 -5.39
C VAL A 131 4.19 -10.43 -4.42
N PHE A 132 4.18 -10.01 -3.16
CA PHE A 132 4.95 -10.66 -2.09
C PHE A 132 4.28 -10.46 -0.72
N GLY A 133 4.72 -11.23 0.28
CA GLY A 133 4.37 -11.10 1.68
C GLY A 133 5.62 -11.08 2.57
N TRP A 134 5.40 -11.00 3.89
CA TRP A 134 6.47 -10.99 4.89
C TRP A 134 6.38 -12.21 5.78
N ALA A 135 7.50 -12.92 5.98
CA ALA A 135 7.57 -14.09 6.86
C ALA A 135 7.06 -13.80 8.28
N THR A 136 7.16 -12.54 8.71
CA THR A 136 6.82 -12.02 10.04
C THR A 136 5.48 -11.29 10.09
N GLN A 137 4.65 -11.33 9.04
CA GLN A 137 3.34 -10.69 9.02
C GLN A 137 2.26 -11.67 8.53
N GLN A 138 1.23 -11.88 9.35
CA GLN A 138 0.10 -12.81 9.07
C GLN A 138 0.55 -14.19 8.55
N ASP A 139 1.56 -14.78 9.19
CA ASP A 139 2.14 -16.09 8.87
C ASP A 139 2.84 -16.22 7.49
N GLY A 140 3.18 -15.12 6.81
CA GLY A 140 3.81 -15.17 5.49
C GLY A 140 2.84 -15.15 4.32
N ARG A 141 1.56 -14.84 4.55
CA ARG A 141 0.56 -14.73 3.48
C ARG A 141 0.88 -13.54 2.57
N VAL A 142 0.70 -13.74 1.26
CA VAL A 142 0.77 -12.70 0.22
C VAL A 142 -0.54 -11.92 0.19
N VAL A 143 -1.69 -12.60 0.14
CA VAL A 143 -3.00 -11.94 0.35
C VAL A 143 -3.31 -11.93 1.85
N THR A 144 -3.26 -10.74 2.44
CA THR A 144 -3.51 -10.48 3.86
C THR A 144 -4.91 -9.92 4.10
N ASP A 145 -5.32 -9.87 5.37
CA ASP A 145 -6.64 -9.42 5.79
C ASP A 145 -6.55 -8.19 6.70
N VAL A 146 -7.40 -7.19 6.43
CA VAL A 146 -7.58 -5.99 7.28
C VAL A 146 -9.00 -5.99 7.82
N LEU A 147 -9.15 -6.32 9.11
CA LEU A 147 -10.42 -6.42 9.83
C LEU A 147 -10.18 -6.14 11.32
N PRO A 148 -11.15 -5.58 12.05
CA PRO A 148 -10.99 -5.31 13.48
C PRO A 148 -10.93 -6.61 14.27
N ILE A 149 -9.94 -6.74 15.16
CA ILE A 149 -9.82 -7.88 16.08
C ILE A 149 -10.19 -7.43 17.49
N LYS A 150 -11.11 -8.16 18.13
CA LYS A 150 -11.55 -7.86 19.50
C LYS A 150 -10.38 -7.94 20.49
N GLY A 151 -10.23 -6.94 21.34
CA GLY A 151 -9.10 -6.79 22.25
C GLY A 151 -7.88 -6.08 21.65
N GLY A 152 -7.89 -5.83 20.33
CA GLY A 152 -6.83 -5.10 19.61
C GLY A 152 -7.25 -3.69 19.17
N GLU A 153 -8.27 -3.09 19.79
CA GLU A 153 -8.89 -1.84 19.32
C GLU A 153 -7.95 -0.62 19.32
N HIS A 154 -6.97 -0.64 20.23
CA HIS A 154 -5.99 0.44 20.49
C HIS A 154 -4.55 0.02 20.16
N THR A 155 -4.36 -0.89 19.20
CA THR A 155 -3.02 -1.27 18.72
C THR A 155 -2.58 -0.36 17.58
N LEU A 156 -1.29 -0.38 17.27
CA LEU A 156 -0.70 0.33 16.12
C LEU A 156 -0.70 -0.50 14.84
N VAL A 157 -1.54 -1.55 14.75
CA VAL A 157 -1.63 -2.43 13.57
C VAL A 157 -2.96 -2.26 12.84
N SER A 158 -3.04 -2.76 11.60
CA SER A 158 -4.23 -2.61 10.73
C SER A 158 -5.51 -3.25 11.26
N SER A 159 -5.43 -4.14 12.26
CA SER A 159 -6.58 -4.72 12.96
C SER A 159 -7.14 -3.86 14.11
N SER A 160 -6.58 -2.66 14.33
CA SER A 160 -7.13 -1.65 15.24
C SER A 160 -8.46 -1.08 14.74
N SER A 161 -9.17 -0.39 15.63
CA SER A 161 -10.46 0.22 15.30
C SER A 161 -10.70 1.54 16.03
N ARG A 162 -10.87 1.51 17.35
CA ARG A 162 -11.15 2.71 18.16
C ARG A 162 -10.01 3.72 18.13
N GLN A 163 -8.77 3.25 17.97
CA GLN A 163 -7.63 4.10 17.67
C GLN A 163 -7.49 4.28 16.16
N GLU A 164 -7.25 5.52 15.74
CA GLU A 164 -6.84 5.83 14.36
C GLU A 164 -5.52 5.13 14.05
N LEU A 165 -5.45 4.47 12.90
CA LEU A 165 -4.18 3.95 12.41
C LEU A 165 -3.44 5.13 11.79
N GLY A 166 -2.36 5.56 12.45
CA GLY A 166 -1.51 6.66 12.03
C GLY A 166 -1.05 6.52 10.58
N TRP A 167 -0.82 7.65 9.92
CA TRP A 167 -0.31 7.62 8.55
C TRP A 167 1.11 7.05 8.54
N HIS A 168 1.40 6.23 7.53
CA HIS A 168 2.70 5.60 7.35
C HIS A 168 2.93 5.20 5.89
N THR A 169 4.20 5.11 5.53
CA THR A 169 4.66 4.31 4.41
C THR A 169 4.61 2.84 4.86
N GLU A 170 3.93 1.96 4.12
CA GLU A 170 3.86 0.54 4.46
C GLU A 170 5.27 -0.05 4.49
N ASP A 171 5.59 -0.77 5.57
CA ASP A 171 6.90 -1.37 5.85
C ASP A 171 8.06 -0.35 5.77
N ALA A 172 7.85 0.90 6.25
CA ALA A 172 8.80 2.00 6.12
C ALA A 172 10.23 1.65 6.58
N PHE A 173 10.39 0.76 7.57
CA PHE A 173 11.69 0.30 8.05
C PHE A 173 12.50 -0.47 6.99
N SER A 174 11.83 -1.07 6.01
CA SER A 174 12.47 -1.98 5.05
C SER A 174 12.91 -1.29 3.76
N PRO A 175 14.12 -1.59 3.25
CA PRO A 175 14.52 -1.21 1.89
C PRO A 175 13.77 -2.01 0.81
N TYR A 176 13.06 -3.09 1.20
CA TYR A 176 12.32 -3.98 0.30
C TYR A 176 10.81 -3.78 0.36
N ARG A 177 10.36 -2.69 0.99
CA ARG A 177 8.94 -2.32 1.07
C ARG A 177 8.29 -2.26 -0.30
N ALA A 178 6.97 -2.39 -0.30
CA ALA A 178 6.17 -2.36 -1.52
C ALA A 178 6.36 -1.04 -2.29
N ASP A 179 6.28 -1.12 -3.62
CA ASP A 179 6.07 0.03 -4.49
C ASP A 179 4.58 0.43 -4.50
N TYR A 180 3.66 -0.55 -4.40
CA TYR A 180 2.22 -0.31 -4.24
C TYR A 180 1.60 -1.20 -3.17
N VAL A 181 0.62 -0.66 -2.43
CA VAL A 181 -0.24 -1.43 -1.52
C VAL A 181 -1.63 -1.54 -2.13
N GLY A 182 -2.04 -2.76 -2.46
CA GLY A 182 -3.37 -3.05 -2.99
C GLY A 182 -4.37 -3.35 -1.87
N LEU A 183 -5.53 -2.68 -1.88
CA LEU A 183 -6.62 -2.86 -0.92
C LEU A 183 -7.93 -3.09 -1.67
N LEU A 184 -8.59 -4.24 -1.46
CA LEU A 184 -9.94 -4.52 -1.96
C LEU A 184 -10.92 -4.52 -0.79
N SER A 185 -11.89 -3.61 -0.82
CA SER A 185 -12.97 -3.55 0.17
C SER A 185 -14.01 -4.62 -0.07
N LEU A 186 -14.06 -5.62 0.80
CA LEU A 186 -15.09 -6.65 0.78
C LEU A 186 -16.39 -6.12 1.39
N ARG A 187 -16.27 -5.32 2.45
CA ARG A 187 -17.35 -4.49 2.99
C ARG A 187 -16.80 -3.33 3.80
N ASN A 188 -17.55 -2.23 3.82
CA ASN A 188 -17.28 -1.06 4.64
C ASN A 188 -18.61 -0.32 4.95
N PRO A 189 -19.54 -0.97 5.67
CA PRO A 189 -20.93 -0.50 5.75
C PRO A 189 -21.09 0.89 6.40
N ASP A 190 -20.15 1.27 7.27
CA ASP A 190 -20.16 2.53 7.98
C ASP A 190 -19.27 3.61 7.30
N GLY A 191 -18.76 3.35 6.10
CA GLY A 191 -18.03 4.33 5.30
C GLY A 191 -16.70 4.81 5.90
N VAL A 192 -15.99 3.95 6.65
CA VAL A 192 -14.73 4.32 7.32
C VAL A 192 -13.65 4.64 6.28
N ALA A 193 -13.12 5.86 6.34
CA ALA A 193 -12.12 6.35 5.40
C ALA A 193 -10.73 5.74 5.65
N THR A 194 -10.08 5.37 4.54
CA THR A 194 -8.62 5.29 4.46
C THR A 194 -8.10 6.74 4.35
N THR A 195 -7.05 7.08 5.09
CA THR A 195 -6.42 8.40 4.99
C THR A 195 -5.21 8.35 4.06
N LEU A 196 -4.92 9.44 3.36
CA LEU A 196 -3.78 9.57 2.45
C LEU A 196 -3.20 10.99 2.54
N ALA A 197 -1.89 11.12 2.36
CA ALA A 197 -1.21 12.39 2.13
C ALA A 197 0.01 12.17 1.24
N GLY A 198 0.29 13.15 0.37
CA GLY A 198 1.53 13.19 -0.41
C GLY A 198 2.65 13.88 0.35
N VAL A 199 3.76 14.17 -0.34
CA VAL A 199 4.79 15.07 0.20
C VAL A 199 4.27 16.51 0.14
N PRO A 200 4.24 17.26 1.26
CA PRO A 200 3.72 18.63 1.32
C PRO A 200 4.75 19.63 0.76
N LEU A 201 5.09 19.49 -0.52
CA LEU A 201 6.14 20.28 -1.19
C LEU A 201 5.87 21.79 -1.18
N ASP A 202 4.60 22.20 -1.20
CA ASP A 202 4.21 23.61 -1.26
C ASP A 202 4.53 24.36 0.04
N ASP A 203 4.69 23.64 1.15
CA ASP A 203 4.88 24.20 2.50
C ASP A 203 6.27 23.87 3.11
N LEU A 204 7.06 23.00 2.47
CA LEU A 204 8.41 22.66 2.90
C LEU A 204 9.42 23.70 2.39
N ASP A 205 10.07 24.43 3.29
CA ASP A 205 11.18 25.29 2.93
C ASP A 205 12.41 24.48 2.48
N GLU A 206 13.28 25.09 1.66
CA GLU A 206 14.44 24.41 1.08
C GLU A 206 15.39 23.82 2.13
N ARG A 207 15.54 24.46 3.30
CA ARG A 207 16.43 23.97 4.36
C ARG A 207 15.85 22.71 5.01
N THR A 208 14.56 22.71 5.32
CA THR A 208 13.87 21.51 5.81
C THR A 208 13.93 20.39 4.77
N LEU A 209 13.70 20.72 3.50
CA LEU A 209 13.79 19.76 2.40
C LEU A 209 15.19 19.14 2.31
N ASP A 210 16.25 19.95 2.39
CA ASP A 210 17.65 19.47 2.40
C ASP A 210 17.92 18.45 3.50
N VAL A 211 17.44 18.72 4.72
CA VAL A 211 17.64 17.83 5.87
C VAL A 211 16.88 16.52 5.68
N LEU A 212 15.63 16.57 5.18
CA LEU A 212 14.81 15.38 4.93
C LEU A 212 15.40 14.44 3.85
N PHE A 213 16.23 14.97 2.96
CA PHE A 213 16.96 14.21 1.94
C PHE A 213 18.26 13.55 2.44
N GLN A 214 18.71 13.86 3.66
CA GLN A 214 19.94 13.31 4.25
C GLN A 214 19.64 12.08 5.12
N GLU A 215 20.63 11.20 5.29
CA GLU A 215 20.55 9.98 6.10
C GLU A 215 20.62 10.28 7.61
N ARG A 216 19.58 10.93 8.13
CA ARG A 216 19.53 11.49 9.51
C ARG A 216 18.32 11.01 10.32
N PHE A 217 17.62 9.99 9.84
CA PHE A 217 16.39 9.49 10.45
C PHE A 217 16.44 7.99 10.69
N LEU A 218 15.79 7.56 11.76
CA LEU A 218 15.69 6.16 12.18
C LEU A 218 14.23 5.72 12.00
N ILE A 219 14.01 4.57 11.37
CA ILE A 219 12.67 4.01 11.17
C ILE A 219 12.68 2.57 11.67
N ARG A 220 11.87 2.29 12.70
CA ARG A 220 11.73 0.95 13.28
C ARG A 220 10.61 0.16 12.59
N PRO A 221 10.68 -1.18 12.58
CA PRO A 221 9.56 -2.00 12.13
C PRO A 221 8.33 -1.74 12.99
N ASP A 222 7.16 -1.70 12.36
CA ASP A 222 5.89 -1.56 13.06
C ASP A 222 5.48 -2.86 13.76
N ASP A 223 4.50 -2.74 14.65
CA ASP A 223 4.05 -3.83 15.51
C ASP A 223 3.53 -5.05 14.74
N SER A 224 3.14 -4.92 13.47
CA SER A 224 2.62 -6.06 12.70
C SER A 224 3.69 -7.13 12.43
N HIS A 225 4.97 -6.76 12.52
CA HIS A 225 6.12 -7.65 12.42
C HIS A 225 6.51 -8.31 13.74
N LEU A 226 5.82 -8.00 14.85
CA LEU A 226 6.08 -8.65 16.13
C LEU A 226 5.57 -10.10 16.11
N GLN A 227 6.35 -10.95 16.79
CA GLN A 227 6.02 -12.34 17.09
C GLN A 227 4.56 -12.49 17.56
N VAL A 228 4.15 -11.74 18.60
CA VAL A 228 2.81 -11.82 19.21
C VAL A 228 1.65 -11.63 18.22
N ASN A 229 1.87 -10.94 17.09
CA ASN A 229 0.86 -10.67 16.06
C ASN A 229 0.78 -11.75 14.97
N ASN A 230 1.54 -12.84 15.11
CA ASN A 230 1.52 -14.04 14.26
C ASN A 230 1.01 -15.27 15.03
N SER A 231 0.77 -16.37 14.32
CA SER A 231 0.36 -17.63 14.97
C SER A 231 1.45 -18.19 15.88
N THR A 232 1.06 -18.84 16.99
CA THR A 232 2.00 -19.44 17.95
C THR A 232 3.00 -20.42 17.32
N ALA A 233 2.61 -21.12 16.25
CA ALA A 233 3.50 -22.03 15.52
C ALA A 233 4.65 -21.28 14.80
N GLN A 234 4.45 -20.01 14.46
CA GLN A 234 5.36 -19.22 13.63
C GLN A 234 6.42 -18.48 14.46
N GLN A 235 6.28 -18.45 15.78
CA GLN A 235 7.10 -17.64 16.68
C GLN A 235 8.58 -18.01 16.62
N GLY A 236 8.93 -19.24 16.25
CA GLY A 236 10.32 -19.69 16.09
C GLY A 236 10.97 -19.36 14.74
N ARG A 237 10.29 -18.61 13.85
CA ARG A 237 10.87 -18.20 12.57
C ARG A 237 12.09 -17.31 12.77
N VAL A 238 13.16 -17.65 12.06
CA VAL A 238 14.45 -16.94 12.11
C VAL A 238 14.33 -15.48 11.65
N GLU A 239 13.33 -15.19 10.81
CA GLU A 239 13.09 -13.87 10.26
C GLU A 239 12.67 -12.83 11.31
N PHE A 240 12.13 -13.26 12.46
CA PHE A 240 11.86 -12.35 13.59
C PHE A 240 13.14 -11.81 14.20
N GLU A 241 14.27 -12.49 14.04
CA GLU A 241 15.55 -11.99 14.56
C GLU A 241 16.02 -10.77 13.76
N GLY A 242 15.81 -10.72 12.45
CA GLY A 242 16.06 -9.53 11.63
C GLY A 242 15.17 -8.35 12.01
N ILE A 243 13.91 -8.61 12.40
CA ILE A 243 13.00 -7.58 12.92
C ILE A 243 13.53 -7.02 14.25
N ALA A 244 13.96 -7.89 15.17
CA ALA A 244 14.55 -7.45 16.44
C ALA A 244 15.80 -6.58 16.20
N GLN A 245 16.67 -6.98 15.27
CA GLN A 245 17.85 -6.18 14.90
C GLN A 245 17.46 -4.79 14.35
N ALA A 246 16.46 -4.71 13.48
CA ALA A 246 15.99 -3.43 12.92
C ALA A 246 15.33 -2.53 13.98
N ALA A 247 14.66 -3.11 14.98
CA ALA A 247 14.08 -2.37 16.10
C ALA A 247 15.15 -1.83 17.08
N ASP A 248 16.13 -2.68 17.42
CA ASP A 248 17.19 -2.36 18.38
C ASP A 248 18.23 -1.39 17.81
N ARG A 249 18.61 -1.58 16.54
CA ARG A 249 19.70 -0.86 15.89
C ARG A 249 19.30 -0.40 14.48
N PRO A 250 18.32 0.50 14.34
CA PRO A 250 17.96 1.06 13.05
C PRO A 250 19.16 1.82 12.45
N GLU A 251 19.42 1.63 11.16
CA GLU A 251 20.39 2.43 10.42
C GLU A 251 19.81 3.82 10.08
N PRO A 252 20.61 4.90 10.10
CA PRO A 252 20.18 6.19 9.57
C PRO A 252 19.83 6.13 8.08
N VAL A 253 18.67 6.66 7.73
CA VAL A 253 18.13 6.71 6.37
C VAL A 253 17.56 8.09 6.07
N ALA A 254 17.37 8.41 4.79
CA ALA A 254 16.64 9.59 4.36
C ALA A 254 15.12 9.34 4.35
N ILE A 255 14.36 10.39 4.68
CA ILE A 255 12.88 10.37 4.56
C ILE A 255 12.47 10.66 3.12
N LEU A 256 13.18 11.56 2.44
CA LEU A 256 12.94 11.93 1.05
C LEU A 256 14.07 11.41 0.16
N THR A 257 13.70 10.93 -1.03
CA THR A 257 14.65 10.43 -2.04
C THR A 257 14.19 10.81 -3.45
N GLY A 258 15.05 10.60 -4.45
CA GLY A 258 14.69 10.86 -5.86
C GLY A 258 14.78 12.34 -6.24
N HIS A 259 13.82 12.83 -7.01
CA HIS A 259 13.86 14.18 -7.56
C HIS A 259 13.34 15.22 -6.56
N ARG A 260 14.06 16.35 -6.39
CA ARG A 260 13.70 17.39 -5.41
C ARG A 260 12.29 17.98 -5.61
N ALA A 261 11.82 18.12 -6.85
CA ALA A 261 10.49 18.63 -7.16
C ALA A 261 9.38 17.54 -7.19
N ALA A 262 9.74 16.27 -7.00
CA ALA A 262 8.80 15.14 -6.93
C ALA A 262 9.44 14.00 -6.13
N PRO A 263 9.72 14.20 -4.83
CA PRO A 263 10.44 13.25 -4.01
C PRO A 263 9.59 12.01 -3.74
N HIS A 264 10.27 10.89 -3.59
CA HIS A 264 9.67 9.73 -2.94
C HIS A 264 9.79 9.86 -1.42
N LEU A 265 8.79 9.34 -0.71
CA LEU A 265 8.59 9.43 0.72
C LEU A 265 8.83 8.07 1.41
N ARG A 266 9.47 8.11 2.58
CA ARG A 266 9.69 6.97 3.48
C ARG A 266 9.61 7.46 4.92
N VAL A 267 8.43 7.36 5.53
CA VAL A 267 8.22 7.81 6.91
C VAL A 267 7.08 7.03 7.54
N ASP A 268 7.15 6.91 8.86
CA ASP A 268 6.11 6.33 9.71
C ASP A 268 5.78 7.30 10.85
N GLY A 269 4.50 7.68 10.95
CA GLY A 269 3.99 8.61 11.95
C GLY A 269 4.21 8.15 13.40
N ASP A 270 4.35 6.86 13.67
CA ASP A 270 4.52 6.35 15.03
C ASP A 270 5.94 5.81 15.25
N PHE A 271 6.60 5.30 14.20
CA PHE A 271 7.88 4.57 14.31
C PHE A 271 9.12 5.30 13.76
N SER A 272 8.97 6.53 13.26
CA SER A 272 10.11 7.37 12.81
C SER A 272 10.63 8.33 13.89
N ALA A 273 11.96 8.40 14.02
CA ALA A 273 12.67 9.29 14.94
C ALA A 273 13.87 9.95 14.26
N PRO A 274 14.36 11.11 14.73
CA PRO A 274 15.66 11.64 14.30
C PRO A 274 16.81 10.74 14.78
N ALA A 275 17.97 10.83 14.14
CA ALA A 275 19.21 10.25 14.65
C ALA A 275 19.56 10.83 16.03
N GLU A 276 20.31 10.06 16.83
CA GLU A 276 20.62 10.43 18.22
C GLU A 276 21.36 11.78 18.30
N GLY A 277 20.81 12.71 19.08
CA GLY A 277 21.39 14.05 19.29
C GLY A 277 21.21 15.03 18.12
N ASP A 278 20.51 14.65 17.05
CA ASP A 278 20.34 15.50 15.87
C ASP A 278 19.10 16.41 15.98
N GLU A 279 19.29 17.59 16.57
CA GLU A 279 18.22 18.57 16.79
C GLU A 279 17.62 19.15 15.49
N GLU A 280 18.43 19.29 14.44
CA GLU A 280 17.96 19.82 13.16
C GLU A 280 17.11 18.76 12.42
N ALA A 281 17.51 17.48 12.45
CA ALA A 281 16.67 16.40 11.96
C ALA A 281 15.37 16.28 12.77
N ALA A 282 15.43 16.47 14.10
CA ALA A 282 14.24 16.47 14.94
C ALA A 282 13.26 17.57 14.55
N ALA A 283 13.76 18.79 14.30
CA ALA A 283 12.95 19.91 13.84
C ALA A 283 12.34 19.63 12.46
N ALA A 284 13.14 19.13 11.50
CA ALA A 284 12.67 18.81 10.15
C ALA A 284 11.58 17.73 10.13
N LEU A 285 11.77 16.64 10.90
CA LEU A 285 10.76 15.60 11.07
C LEU A 285 9.50 16.16 11.76
N GLY A 286 9.66 16.99 12.79
CA GLY A 286 8.53 17.65 13.47
C GLY A 286 7.71 18.55 12.55
N THR A 287 8.37 19.30 11.66
CA THR A 287 7.73 20.10 10.61
C THR A 287 6.98 19.20 9.63
N LEU A 288 7.64 18.16 9.10
CA LEU A 288 7.01 17.22 8.16
C LEU A 288 5.74 16.59 8.75
N ARG A 289 5.78 16.15 10.01
CA ARG A 289 4.62 15.58 10.72
C ARG A 289 3.43 16.53 10.71
N LYS A 290 3.64 17.79 11.11
CA LYS A 290 2.59 18.81 11.12
C LYS A 290 2.00 19.07 9.73
N LEU A 291 2.86 19.12 8.71
CA LEU A 291 2.42 19.36 7.33
C LEU A 291 1.66 18.17 6.74
N ILE A 292 2.08 16.93 7.03
CA ILE A 292 1.33 15.73 6.66
C ILE A 292 -0.02 15.69 7.39
N ASP A 293 -0.05 15.93 8.70
CA ASP A 293 -1.29 15.97 9.49
C ASP A 293 -2.30 16.99 8.93
N ALA A 294 -1.81 18.17 8.51
CA ALA A 294 -2.63 19.23 7.96
C ALA A 294 -3.14 18.96 6.53
N SER A 295 -2.42 18.12 5.76
CA SER A 295 -2.74 17.80 4.35
C SER A 295 -3.40 16.42 4.18
N LEU A 296 -3.62 15.68 5.27
CA LEU A 296 -4.24 14.36 5.27
C LEU A 296 -5.69 14.45 4.77
N TYR A 297 -6.00 13.70 3.72
CA TYR A 297 -7.34 13.64 3.12
C TYR A 297 -7.92 12.23 3.15
N GLU A 298 -9.22 12.12 2.88
CA GLU A 298 -9.97 10.88 3.01
C GLU A 298 -10.29 10.23 1.67
N LEU A 299 -10.11 8.91 1.62
CA LEU A 299 -10.55 8.01 0.56
C LEU A 299 -11.40 6.90 1.18
N VAL A 300 -12.71 7.00 1.03
CA VAL A 300 -13.62 5.90 1.38
C VAL A 300 -13.54 4.83 0.29
N LEU A 301 -13.23 3.60 0.71
CA LEU A 301 -13.33 2.40 -0.13
C LEU A 301 -14.66 1.72 0.19
N ASP A 302 -15.66 1.98 -0.64
CA ASP A 302 -16.96 1.32 -0.53
C ASP A 302 -16.84 -0.16 -0.93
N GLN A 303 -17.89 -0.94 -0.66
CA GLN A 303 -17.90 -2.35 -1.02
C GLN A 303 -17.62 -2.56 -2.52
N GLY A 304 -16.60 -3.37 -2.80
CA GLY A 304 -16.13 -3.67 -4.15
C GLY A 304 -15.07 -2.72 -4.70
N ASP A 305 -14.71 -1.66 -3.99
CA ASP A 305 -13.66 -0.76 -4.45
C ASP A 305 -12.28 -1.35 -4.21
N VAL A 306 -11.39 -1.15 -5.19
CA VAL A 306 -9.97 -1.52 -5.10
C VAL A 306 -9.13 -0.25 -5.20
N ALA A 307 -8.20 -0.07 -4.27
CA ALA A 307 -7.18 0.98 -4.36
C ALA A 307 -5.79 0.35 -4.43
N PHE A 308 -4.93 0.90 -5.27
CA PHE A 308 -3.49 0.66 -5.29
C PHE A 308 -2.78 1.95 -4.92
N ILE A 309 -2.38 2.07 -3.67
CA ILE A 309 -1.70 3.25 -3.12
C ILE A 309 -0.24 3.20 -3.57
N ASP A 310 0.29 4.30 -4.13
CA ASP A 310 1.73 4.40 -4.43
C ASP A 310 2.49 4.67 -3.13
N ASN A 311 3.11 3.61 -2.61
CA ASN A 311 3.78 3.59 -1.31
C ASN A 311 5.10 4.39 -1.30
N ARG A 312 5.44 5.03 -2.42
CA ARG A 312 6.59 5.93 -2.54
C ARG A 312 6.15 7.38 -2.66
N ARG A 313 4.90 7.66 -3.01
CA ARG A 313 4.39 9.04 -3.15
C ARG A 313 3.52 9.46 -1.99
N ALA A 314 2.81 8.50 -1.38
CA ALA A 314 1.86 8.79 -0.33
C ALA A 314 2.09 7.92 0.91
N VAL A 315 1.88 8.53 2.06
CA VAL A 315 1.57 7.81 3.31
C VAL A 315 0.09 7.52 3.34
N HIS A 316 -0.30 6.46 4.06
CA HIS A 316 -1.69 6.12 4.26
C HIS A 316 -1.97 5.67 5.68
N GLY A 317 -3.22 5.79 6.12
CA GLY A 317 -3.69 5.34 7.41
C GLY A 317 -5.17 4.99 7.35
N ARG A 318 -5.84 4.98 8.50
CA ARG A 318 -7.28 4.72 8.57
C ARG A 318 -7.89 5.42 9.77
N ARG A 319 -8.98 6.16 9.54
CA ARG A 319 -9.75 6.81 10.61
C ARG A 319 -10.13 5.84 11.72
N ALA A 320 -10.23 6.38 12.93
CA ALA A 320 -10.83 5.69 14.06
C ALA A 320 -12.29 5.34 13.74
N PHE A 321 -12.75 4.18 14.19
CA PHE A 321 -14.13 3.74 14.05
C PHE A 321 -14.53 2.83 15.21
N GLN A 322 -15.84 2.75 15.48
CA GLN A 322 -16.35 1.82 16.47
C GLN A 322 -16.54 0.44 15.82
N PRO A 323 -15.82 -0.61 16.25
CA PRO A 323 -16.04 -1.95 15.73
C PRO A 323 -17.41 -2.48 16.19
N ARG A 324 -18.07 -3.23 15.32
CA ARG A 324 -19.39 -3.80 15.56
C ARG A 324 -19.29 -5.17 16.25
N TYR A 325 -18.33 -5.99 15.85
CA TYR A 325 -18.18 -7.39 16.26
C TYR A 325 -19.45 -8.25 16.10
N ASP A 326 -20.30 -7.88 15.14
CA ASP A 326 -21.57 -8.54 14.80
C ASP A 326 -21.48 -9.38 13.51
N GLY A 327 -20.27 -9.56 12.97
CA GLY A 327 -20.01 -10.25 11.72
C GLY A 327 -20.19 -9.38 10.47
N ARG A 328 -20.45 -8.07 10.61
CA ARG A 328 -20.53 -7.12 9.48
C ARG A 328 -19.51 -5.99 9.56
N ASP A 329 -18.49 -6.12 10.40
CA ASP A 329 -17.36 -5.19 10.45
C ASP A 329 -16.72 -4.95 9.09
N ARG A 330 -16.14 -3.75 8.91
CA ARG A 330 -15.29 -3.42 7.77
C ARG A 330 -14.22 -4.50 7.55
N TRP A 331 -14.09 -4.95 6.31
CA TRP A 331 -13.14 -5.99 5.93
C TRP A 331 -12.54 -5.71 4.55
N LEU A 332 -11.22 -5.66 4.49
CA LEU A 332 -10.46 -5.58 3.25
C LEU A 332 -9.54 -6.79 3.07
N LYS A 333 -9.28 -7.16 1.81
CA LYS A 333 -8.08 -7.91 1.41
C LYS A 333 -6.96 -6.93 1.06
N ARG A 334 -5.72 -7.29 1.41
CA ARG A 334 -4.53 -6.47 1.19
C ARG A 334 -3.40 -7.26 0.52
N ILE A 335 -2.63 -6.62 -0.36
CA ILE A 335 -1.48 -7.23 -1.04
C ILE A 335 -0.34 -6.22 -1.23
N ASN A 336 0.90 -6.65 -0.98
CA ASN A 336 2.10 -5.87 -1.27
C ASN A 336 2.61 -6.16 -2.69
N ILE A 337 3.01 -5.11 -3.41
CA ILE A 337 3.43 -5.20 -4.81
C ILE A 337 4.75 -4.45 -4.99
N THR A 338 5.76 -5.13 -5.55
CA THR A 338 7.03 -4.53 -5.99
C THR A 338 7.10 -4.46 -7.50
N ARG A 339 7.80 -3.46 -8.03
CA ARG A 339 8.14 -3.36 -9.46
C ARG A 339 9.27 -4.28 -9.87
N ASP A 340 10.03 -4.78 -8.90
CA ASP A 340 11.16 -5.69 -9.12
C ASP A 340 11.35 -6.58 -7.88
N LEU A 341 10.99 -7.85 -8.00
CA LEU A 341 11.20 -8.83 -6.93
C LEU A 341 12.69 -9.14 -6.70
N HIS A 342 13.54 -9.02 -7.71
CA HIS A 342 14.96 -9.34 -7.58
C HIS A 342 15.70 -8.34 -6.68
N ARG A 343 15.18 -7.12 -6.55
CA ARG A 343 15.67 -6.11 -5.60
C ARG A 343 15.75 -6.64 -4.16
N SER A 344 14.86 -7.56 -3.79
CA SER A 344 14.78 -8.12 -2.44
C SER A 344 15.46 -9.48 -2.27
N ARG A 345 16.29 -9.93 -3.23
CA ARG A 345 16.93 -11.26 -3.20
C ARG A 345 17.67 -11.58 -1.89
N LYS A 346 18.25 -10.55 -1.23
CA LYS A 346 18.92 -10.70 0.07
C LYS A 346 17.96 -11.10 1.20
N ALA A 347 16.68 -10.75 1.09
CA ALA A 347 15.63 -11.04 2.04
C ALA A 347 14.67 -12.15 1.58
N TRP A 348 15.02 -12.97 0.58
CA TRP A 348 14.19 -14.13 0.21
C TRP A 348 14.34 -15.22 1.29
N ALA A 349 13.29 -15.44 2.09
CA ALA A 349 13.29 -16.31 3.26
C ALA A 349 13.05 -17.79 2.87
N GLY A 350 13.91 -18.33 2.00
CA GLY A 350 13.71 -19.65 1.37
C GLY A 350 12.61 -19.67 0.29
N ASP A 351 11.84 -18.59 0.17
CA ASP A 351 10.84 -18.35 -0.86
C ASP A 351 11.00 -16.91 -1.38
N SER A 352 11.01 -16.74 -2.71
CA SER A 352 11.12 -15.41 -3.35
C SER A 352 9.94 -14.47 -3.06
N ARG A 353 8.77 -15.04 -2.69
CA ARG A 353 7.52 -14.31 -2.49
C ARG A 353 7.24 -14.02 -1.01
N VAL A 354 8.08 -14.52 -0.10
CA VAL A 354 7.98 -14.29 1.34
C VAL A 354 9.30 -13.73 1.85
N LEU A 355 9.27 -12.46 2.28
CA LEU A 355 10.48 -11.73 2.65
C LEU A 355 10.78 -11.80 4.15
N GLY A 356 12.07 -11.86 4.49
CA GLY A 356 12.60 -11.80 5.85
C GLY A 356 14.10 -12.07 5.89
N GLN A 357 14.76 -11.70 6.99
CA GLN A 357 16.21 -11.89 7.19
C GLN A 357 16.49 -12.35 8.62
N ARG A 358 17.57 -13.12 8.79
CA ARG A 358 18.16 -13.45 10.09
C ARG A 358 18.70 -12.22 10.81
#